data_AF-Q4FZJ1-F1
#
_entry.id   AF-Q4FZJ1-F1
#
_cell.length_a   1.000
_cell.length_b   1.000
_cell.length_c   1.000
_cell.angle_alpha   90.00
_cell.angle_beta   90.00
_cell.angle_gamma   90.00
#
_symmetry.space_group_name_H-M   'P 1'
#
loop_
_entity.id
_entity.type
_entity.pdbx_description
1 polymer ?
#
loop_
_entity_poly.entity_id
_entity_poly.type
_entity_poly.pdbx_seq_one_letter_code
_entity_poly.pdbx_strand_id
1 'polypeptide(L)'
;PDTATFLEVIHHYDTDRPVSYPRALCLFEMPAEMPIRHHFNSNFREDFNSSAGTNGHMLVLRTISSVLHYDYIWDFVFYTNGAMKAKMQATGLVHATYYQPEEMRYISQSHTHVFSNIHTHLVHYRIDLDVAGTKNRFQTLQIIRKNITNSKNLRHQALGNTLKQANYTQEQQAAFYFGKPLPNYLIFSNLHTTHGMGHRSRYRLKTYSKIHQVPLPGWQKKQGVSWTRYPLAVTEYQDSEKCSSSIYSQNNPWDPPVVFEDFIQNNTNIEDKDLVAWATVGFHNMPRSEASTNMTTPENSVGFVLRPFNLPGF
;
A
#
# COMPACT_ATOMS: atom_id res chain seq x y z
N PRO A 1 -19.96 -10.57 -5.36
CA PRO A 1 -20.86 -11.71 -5.03
C PRO A 1 -22.28 -11.36 -5.51
N ASP A 2 -23.17 -12.33 -5.61
CA ASP A 2 -24.55 -12.08 -6.08
C ASP A 2 -25.36 -11.23 -5.09
N THR A 3 -24.93 -11.21 -3.82
CA THR A 3 -25.44 -10.35 -2.74
C THR A 3 -24.93 -8.90 -2.78
N ALA A 4 -24.13 -8.52 -3.77
CA ALA A 4 -23.53 -7.18 -3.82
C ALA A 4 -24.52 -6.11 -4.30
N THR A 5 -24.45 -4.93 -3.66
CA THR A 5 -25.06 -3.72 -4.20
C THR A 5 -24.18 -3.19 -5.32
N PHE A 6 -24.70 -3.14 -6.54
CA PHE A 6 -23.99 -2.58 -7.69
C PHE A 6 -24.36 -1.11 -7.88
N LEU A 7 -23.36 -0.29 -8.20
CA LEU A 7 -23.50 1.15 -8.43
C LEU A 7 -23.14 1.48 -9.88
N GLU A 8 -23.88 2.42 -10.45
CA GLU A 8 -23.62 3.00 -11.76
C GLU A 8 -22.72 4.23 -11.63
N VAL A 9 -21.90 4.49 -12.64
CA VAL A 9 -21.11 5.72 -12.77
C VAL A 9 -21.29 6.29 -14.16
N ILE A 10 -21.31 7.61 -14.25
CA ILE A 10 -21.34 8.33 -15.52
C ILE A 10 -19.95 8.92 -15.77
N HIS A 11 -19.34 8.60 -16.91
CA HIS A 11 -18.09 9.23 -17.37
C HIS A 11 -18.35 10.12 -18.59
N HIS A 12 -17.54 11.16 -18.74
CA HIS A 12 -17.46 11.95 -19.97
C HIS A 12 -15.99 12.03 -20.35
N TYR A 13 -15.57 11.04 -21.15
CA TYR A 13 -14.18 10.84 -21.58
C TYR A 13 -14.24 10.33 -23.02
N ASP A 14 -13.57 11.03 -23.94
CA ASP A 14 -13.49 10.70 -25.38
C ASP A 14 -14.85 10.36 -26.02
N THR A 15 -15.87 11.16 -25.71
CA THR A 15 -17.28 10.91 -26.08
C THR A 15 -18.06 12.21 -26.23
N ASP A 16 -19.04 12.25 -27.15
CA ASP A 16 -19.87 13.45 -27.43
C ASP A 16 -20.89 13.78 -26.33
N ARG A 17 -21.14 12.84 -25.41
CA ARG A 17 -22.12 12.95 -24.32
C ARG A 17 -21.69 12.10 -23.13
N PRO A 18 -22.16 12.40 -21.91
CA PRO A 18 -21.93 11.53 -20.75
C PRO A 18 -22.43 10.11 -21.01
N VAL A 19 -21.58 9.12 -20.75
CA VAL A 19 -21.86 7.69 -20.89
C VAL A 19 -22.02 7.04 -19.53
N SER A 20 -23.13 6.32 -19.37
CA SER A 20 -23.41 5.51 -18.18
C SER A 20 -22.70 4.15 -18.26
N TYR A 21 -22.02 3.78 -17.17
CA TYR A 21 -21.36 2.50 -16.96
C TYR A 21 -22.11 1.75 -15.84
N PRO A 22 -23.07 0.87 -16.19
CA PRO A 22 -23.82 0.11 -15.21
C PRO A 22 -22.89 -0.87 -14.49
N ARG A 23 -23.06 -1.01 -13.17
CA ARG A 23 -22.27 -1.91 -12.31
C ARG A 23 -20.76 -1.58 -12.24
N ALA A 24 -20.38 -0.33 -12.50
CA ALA A 24 -18.99 0.14 -12.45
C ALA A 24 -18.33 0.03 -11.05
N LEU A 25 -19.11 0.06 -9.98
CA LEU A 25 -18.67 -0.35 -8.65
C LEU A 25 -19.61 -1.41 -8.07
N CYS A 26 -19.10 -2.16 -7.09
CA CYS A 26 -19.92 -2.92 -6.17
C CYS A 26 -19.48 -2.74 -4.72
N LEU A 27 -20.46 -2.73 -3.82
CA LEU A 27 -20.30 -2.69 -2.38
C LEU A 27 -20.94 -3.94 -1.79
N PHE A 28 -20.17 -4.70 -1.01
CA PHE A 28 -20.67 -5.93 -0.40
C PHE A 28 -19.96 -6.26 0.91
N GLU A 29 -20.70 -6.85 1.84
CA GLU A 29 -20.12 -7.54 2.98
C GLU A 29 -19.82 -8.99 2.60
N MET A 30 -18.71 -9.53 3.12
CA MET A 30 -18.44 -10.97 3.08
C MET A 30 -17.74 -11.43 4.36
N PRO A 31 -17.85 -12.73 4.73
CA PRO A 31 -17.02 -13.31 5.76
C PRO A 31 -15.53 -13.10 5.43
N ALA A 32 -14.74 -12.72 6.43
CA ALA A 32 -13.29 -12.72 6.31
C ALA A 32 -12.79 -14.17 6.26
N GLU A 33 -11.67 -14.41 5.59
CA GLU A 33 -11.05 -15.74 5.41
C GLU A 33 -10.74 -16.45 6.75
N MET A 34 -10.59 -15.69 7.84
CA MET A 34 -10.28 -16.17 9.18
C MET A 34 -11.08 -15.39 10.24
N PRO A 35 -11.36 -15.98 11.43
CA PRO A 35 -11.96 -15.25 12.54
C PRO A 35 -11.06 -14.09 12.99
N ILE A 36 -11.65 -12.94 13.33
CA ILE A 36 -10.91 -11.73 13.74
C ILE A 36 -10.14 -11.96 15.05
N ARG A 37 -10.71 -12.77 15.94
CA ARG A 37 -10.09 -13.22 17.18
C ARG A 37 -10.62 -14.60 17.55
N HIS A 38 -9.76 -15.41 18.15
CA HIS A 38 -10.11 -16.67 18.77
C HIS A 38 -9.17 -16.91 19.96
N HIS A 39 -9.71 -17.43 21.05
CA HIS A 39 -8.94 -17.88 22.20
C HIS A 39 -9.51 -19.18 22.74
N PHE A 40 -8.64 -20.18 22.92
CA PHE A 40 -8.93 -21.45 23.56
C PHE A 40 -8.10 -21.55 24.84
N ASN A 41 -8.78 -21.52 25.98
CA ASN A 41 -8.19 -21.57 27.30
C ASN A 41 -8.18 -23.02 27.81
N SER A 42 -7.16 -23.79 27.42
CA SER A 42 -6.99 -25.17 27.92
C SER A 42 -6.69 -25.17 29.43
N ASN A 43 -7.21 -26.17 30.14
CA ASN A 43 -6.81 -26.45 31.52
C ASN A 43 -5.63 -27.44 31.62
N PHE A 44 -5.00 -27.77 30.47
CA PHE A 44 -3.92 -28.76 30.29
C PHE A 44 -4.30 -30.19 30.71
N ARG A 45 -5.60 -30.52 30.69
CA ARG A 45 -6.16 -31.87 30.80
C ARG A 45 -7.00 -32.19 29.56
N GLU A 46 -7.87 -33.18 29.65
CA GLU A 46 -8.77 -33.62 28.56
C GLU A 46 -9.92 -32.63 28.25
N ASP A 47 -9.96 -31.46 28.91
CA ASP A 47 -11.05 -30.47 28.83
C ASP A 47 -10.48 -29.03 28.74
N PHE A 48 -11.35 -28.01 28.70
CA PHE A 48 -10.96 -26.62 28.59
C PHE A 48 -11.82 -25.68 29.45
N ASN A 49 -11.22 -24.58 29.92
CA ASN A 49 -11.91 -23.60 30.77
C ASN A 49 -12.89 -22.73 29.97
N SER A 50 -12.49 -22.32 28.76
CA SER A 50 -13.32 -21.53 27.85
C SER A 50 -12.80 -21.55 26.42
N SER A 51 -13.71 -21.42 25.46
CA SER A 51 -13.38 -21.20 24.05
C SER A 51 -14.25 -20.07 23.53
N ALA A 52 -13.64 -19.04 22.94
CA ALA A 52 -14.33 -17.85 22.47
C ALA A 52 -13.75 -17.38 21.14
N GLY A 53 -14.61 -17.26 20.13
CA GLY A 53 -14.28 -16.73 18.80
C GLY A 53 -15.16 -15.55 18.42
N THR A 54 -14.70 -14.75 17.46
CA THR A 54 -15.55 -13.79 16.76
C THR A 54 -15.32 -13.96 15.27
N ASN A 55 -16.36 -14.39 14.55
CA ASN A 55 -16.32 -14.52 13.10
C ASN A 55 -15.95 -13.18 12.47
N GLY A 56 -15.07 -13.24 11.48
CA GLY A 56 -14.65 -12.04 10.77
C GLY A 56 -15.64 -11.69 9.68
N HIS A 57 -15.96 -10.41 9.58
CA HIS A 57 -16.73 -9.82 8.49
C HIS A 57 -15.94 -8.63 7.95
N MET A 58 -16.02 -8.41 6.64
CA MET A 58 -15.38 -7.29 5.98
C MET A 58 -16.29 -6.70 4.90
N LEU A 59 -16.37 -5.36 4.89
CA LEU A 59 -17.05 -4.59 3.85
C LEU A 59 -16.04 -4.30 2.73
N VAL A 60 -16.40 -4.58 1.49
CA VAL A 60 -15.55 -4.38 0.31
C VAL A 60 -16.24 -3.41 -0.64
N LEU A 61 -15.60 -2.27 -0.89
CA LEU A 61 -15.87 -1.42 -2.05
C LEU A 61 -14.92 -1.83 -3.17
N ARG A 62 -15.46 -2.21 -4.33
CA ARG A 62 -14.69 -2.67 -5.49
C ARG A 62 -15.04 -1.90 -6.75
N THR A 63 -14.02 -1.61 -7.56
CA THR A 63 -14.16 -1.27 -8.98
C THR A 63 -13.11 -2.02 -9.81
N ILE A 64 -13.24 -2.03 -11.14
CA ILE A 64 -12.30 -2.65 -12.07
C ILE A 64 -11.97 -1.66 -13.17
N SER A 65 -10.69 -1.45 -13.45
CA SER A 65 -10.23 -0.68 -14.61
C SER A 65 -9.59 -1.62 -15.63
N SER A 66 -10.28 -1.85 -16.73
CA SER A 66 -9.78 -2.60 -17.89
C SER A 66 -9.08 -1.63 -18.84
N VAL A 67 -7.75 -1.72 -18.93
CA VAL A 67 -6.92 -0.82 -19.76
C VAL A 67 -6.11 -1.66 -20.75
N LEU A 68 -6.48 -1.54 -22.03
CA LEU A 68 -5.97 -2.38 -23.13
C LEU A 68 -6.23 -3.87 -22.85
N HIS A 69 -5.20 -4.59 -22.40
CA HIS A 69 -5.21 -6.04 -22.16
C HIS A 69 -5.26 -6.40 -20.67
N TYR A 70 -4.98 -5.45 -19.76
CA TYR A 70 -4.99 -5.70 -18.31
C TYR A 70 -6.31 -5.30 -17.67
N ASP A 71 -6.74 -6.12 -16.72
CA ASP A 71 -7.80 -5.82 -15.77
C ASP A 71 -7.19 -5.60 -14.39
N TYR A 72 -7.39 -4.41 -13.82
CA TYR A 72 -7.00 -4.10 -12.44
C TYR A 72 -8.22 -4.03 -11.54
N ILE A 73 -8.31 -4.93 -10.58
CA ILE A 73 -9.34 -4.96 -9.54
C ILE A 73 -8.86 -4.10 -8.36
N TRP A 74 -9.63 -3.07 -8.03
CA TRP A 74 -9.34 -2.12 -6.96
C TRP A 74 -10.30 -2.35 -5.80
N ASP A 75 -9.78 -2.87 -4.69
CA ASP A 75 -10.53 -3.11 -3.45
C ASP A 75 -10.12 -2.11 -2.36
N PHE A 76 -11.12 -1.45 -1.76
CA PHE A 76 -11.03 -0.87 -0.41
C PHE A 76 -11.83 -1.75 0.54
N VAL A 77 -11.13 -2.43 1.45
CA VAL A 77 -11.69 -3.38 2.41
C VAL A 77 -11.67 -2.78 3.80
N PHE A 78 -12.80 -2.80 4.49
CA PHE A 78 -12.96 -2.27 5.86
C PHE A 78 -13.27 -3.42 6.82
N TYR A 79 -12.55 -3.46 7.94
CA TYR A 79 -12.66 -4.49 8.97
C TYR A 79 -13.31 -3.91 10.24
N THR A 80 -14.07 -4.72 10.97
CA THR A 80 -14.80 -4.28 12.17
C THR A 80 -13.91 -3.84 13.35
N ASN A 81 -12.60 -4.11 13.28
CA ASN A 81 -11.58 -3.64 14.23
C ASN A 81 -10.96 -2.27 13.85
N GLY A 82 -11.60 -1.51 12.96
CA GLY A 82 -11.13 -0.20 12.50
C GLY A 82 -9.95 -0.24 11.52
N ALA A 83 -9.45 -1.42 11.13
CA ALA A 83 -8.47 -1.52 10.07
C ALA A 83 -9.13 -1.34 8.69
N MET A 84 -8.39 -0.79 7.74
CA MET A 84 -8.75 -0.76 6.33
C MET A 84 -7.57 -1.19 5.45
N LYS A 85 -7.86 -1.83 4.32
CA LYS A 85 -6.89 -2.35 3.37
C LYS A 85 -7.25 -1.86 1.96
N ALA A 86 -6.35 -1.08 1.35
CA ALA A 86 -6.38 -0.86 -0.08
C ALA A 86 -5.62 -2.00 -0.76
N LYS A 87 -6.13 -2.53 -1.88
CA LYS A 87 -5.53 -3.63 -2.62
C LYS A 87 -5.83 -3.46 -4.11
N MET A 88 -4.78 -3.43 -4.92
CA MET A 88 -4.86 -3.66 -6.36
C MET A 88 -4.56 -5.14 -6.61
N GLN A 89 -5.35 -5.79 -7.46
CA GLN A 89 -5.04 -7.09 -8.04
C GLN A 89 -5.06 -6.99 -9.56
N ALA A 90 -4.05 -7.52 -10.23
CA ALA A 90 -3.99 -7.53 -11.69
C ALA A 90 -4.38 -8.91 -12.25
N THR A 91 -5.10 -8.91 -13.36
CA THR A 91 -5.56 -10.07 -14.12
C THR A 91 -5.70 -9.68 -15.60
N GLY A 92 -6.19 -10.57 -16.44
CA GLY A 92 -6.38 -10.32 -17.88
C GLY A 92 -5.19 -10.77 -18.71
N LEU A 93 -5.16 -10.33 -19.96
CA LEU A 93 -4.16 -10.74 -20.94
C LEU A 93 -2.82 -10.02 -20.70
N VAL A 94 -1.72 -10.75 -20.85
CA VAL A 94 -0.37 -10.17 -20.76
C VAL A 94 0.03 -9.49 -22.08
N HIS A 95 0.82 -8.42 -21.99
CA HIS A 95 1.39 -7.81 -23.20
C HIS A 95 2.32 -8.80 -23.91
N ALA A 96 2.01 -9.14 -25.16
CA ALA A 96 2.78 -10.08 -25.96
C ALA A 96 3.52 -9.39 -27.11
N THR A 97 4.71 -9.90 -27.40
CA THR A 97 5.62 -9.47 -28.47
C THR A 97 6.01 -10.67 -29.33
N TYR A 98 6.49 -10.40 -30.55
CA TYR A 98 7.02 -11.43 -31.43
C TYR A 98 8.43 -11.86 -30.97
N TYR A 99 8.82 -13.10 -31.29
CA TYR A 99 10.14 -13.61 -30.93
C TYR A 99 11.29 -12.87 -31.63
N GLN A 100 12.21 -12.31 -30.85
CA GLN A 100 13.50 -11.85 -31.34
C GLN A 100 14.62 -12.59 -30.58
N PRO A 101 15.52 -13.32 -31.27
CA PRO A 101 16.59 -14.08 -30.61
C PRO A 101 17.50 -13.23 -29.71
N GLU A 102 17.68 -11.95 -30.07
CA GLU A 102 18.50 -10.98 -29.35
C GLU A 102 17.85 -10.52 -28.02
N GLU A 103 16.53 -10.63 -27.90
CA GLU A 103 15.75 -10.16 -26.75
C GLU A 103 15.48 -11.25 -25.70
N MET A 104 16.02 -12.46 -25.86
CA MET A 104 15.75 -13.65 -25.02
C MET A 104 15.98 -13.45 -23.51
N ARG A 105 16.71 -12.39 -23.09
CA ARG A 105 16.93 -12.02 -21.69
C ARG A 105 15.84 -11.12 -21.08
N TYR A 106 14.97 -10.55 -21.92
CA TYR A 106 13.94 -9.58 -21.55
C TYR A 106 12.52 -10.10 -21.79
N ILE A 107 12.39 -11.23 -22.48
CA ILE A 107 11.12 -11.88 -22.81
C ILE A 107 11.02 -13.26 -22.16
N SER A 108 9.81 -13.66 -21.80
CA SER A 108 9.49 -15.04 -21.41
C SER A 108 8.55 -15.68 -22.42
N GLN A 109 8.79 -16.94 -22.76
CA GLN A 109 7.94 -17.68 -23.69
C GLN A 109 6.68 -18.17 -22.96
N SER A 110 5.51 -17.71 -23.40
CA SER A 110 4.21 -18.16 -22.89
C SER A 110 3.56 -19.20 -23.81
N HIS A 111 3.86 -19.19 -25.11
CA HIS A 111 3.43 -20.20 -26.08
C HIS A 111 4.44 -20.36 -27.24
N THR A 112 4.24 -21.33 -28.14
CA THR A 112 5.16 -21.68 -29.26
C THR A 112 5.69 -20.48 -30.05
N HIS A 113 4.85 -19.46 -30.27
CA HIS A 113 5.22 -18.21 -30.96
C HIS A 113 4.77 -16.96 -30.20
N VAL A 114 4.46 -17.08 -28.90
CA VAL A 114 4.00 -15.96 -28.06
C VAL A 114 5.01 -15.76 -26.94
N PHE A 115 5.56 -14.55 -26.91
CA PHE A 115 6.54 -14.11 -25.93
C PHE A 115 5.97 -12.88 -25.22
N SER A 116 6.37 -12.64 -23.99
CA SER A 116 5.90 -11.50 -23.22
C SER A 116 7.07 -10.82 -22.53
N ASN A 117 7.11 -9.50 -22.60
CA ASN A 117 8.16 -8.72 -21.98
C ASN A 117 8.09 -8.84 -20.45
N ILE A 118 9.23 -9.02 -19.79
CA ILE A 118 9.34 -8.90 -18.34
C ILE A 118 9.11 -7.43 -18.00
N HIS A 119 8.13 -7.16 -17.14
CA HIS A 119 7.71 -5.80 -16.79
C HIS A 119 7.42 -5.68 -15.29
N THR A 120 7.13 -4.46 -14.85
CA THR A 120 6.84 -4.18 -13.43
C THR A 120 5.56 -3.38 -13.35
N HIS A 121 4.59 -3.86 -12.57
CA HIS A 121 3.42 -3.06 -12.20
C HIS A 121 3.80 -2.22 -10.98
N LEU A 122 3.66 -0.90 -11.09
CA LEU A 122 3.80 0.05 -9.99
C LEU A 122 2.50 0.83 -9.85
N VAL A 123 2.02 0.98 -8.62
CA VAL A 123 0.83 1.74 -8.25
C VAL A 123 1.19 2.73 -7.18
N HIS A 124 0.70 3.96 -7.31
CA HIS A 124 0.90 5.03 -6.35
C HIS A 124 -0.42 5.40 -5.68
N TYR A 125 -0.42 5.47 -4.35
CA TYR A 125 -1.58 5.90 -3.56
C TYR A 125 -1.29 7.21 -2.84
N ARG A 126 -2.20 8.18 -2.96
CA ARG A 126 -2.35 9.29 -2.00
C ARG A 126 -3.11 8.76 -0.78
N ILE A 127 -2.59 8.99 0.41
CA ILE A 127 -3.19 8.56 1.68
C ILE A 127 -3.19 9.77 2.63
N ASP A 128 -4.24 10.59 2.53
CA ASP A 128 -4.53 11.72 3.43
C ASP A 128 -5.00 11.17 4.79
N LEU A 129 -4.30 11.47 5.89
CA LEU A 129 -4.56 10.85 7.20
C LEU A 129 -4.77 11.86 8.33
N ASP A 130 -6.02 12.30 8.49
CA ASP A 130 -6.49 13.07 9.64
C ASP A 130 -6.68 12.21 10.89
N VAL A 131 -5.58 11.74 11.51
CA VAL A 131 -5.68 10.94 12.74
C VAL A 131 -6.21 11.80 13.88
N ALA A 132 -7.52 11.72 14.13
CA ALA A 132 -8.23 12.57 15.10
C ALA A 132 -8.09 14.09 14.81
N GLY A 133 -8.10 14.46 13.52
CA GLY A 133 -7.92 15.82 13.01
C GLY A 133 -6.59 16.01 12.29
N THR A 134 -6.42 17.15 11.61
CA THR A 134 -5.33 17.39 10.66
C THR A 134 -3.94 17.44 11.28
N LYS A 135 -3.76 18.06 12.46
CA LYS A 135 -2.43 18.24 13.10
C LYS A 135 -1.78 16.92 13.55
N ASN A 136 -0.91 16.38 12.70
CA ASN A 136 -0.30 15.07 12.80
C ASN A 136 1.23 15.15 12.85
N ARG A 137 1.85 14.09 13.37
CA ARG A 137 3.29 13.82 13.24
C ARG A 137 3.52 12.43 12.67
N PHE A 138 4.58 12.32 11.88
CA PHE A 138 5.08 11.04 11.38
C PHE A 138 6.28 10.56 12.22
N GLN A 139 6.23 9.29 12.63
CA GLN A 139 7.31 8.62 13.36
C GLN A 139 7.45 7.16 12.93
N THR A 140 8.63 6.57 13.11
CA THR A 140 8.85 5.14 12.88
C THR A 140 9.34 4.42 14.12
N LEU A 141 8.95 3.15 14.28
CA LEU A 141 9.47 2.25 15.30
C LEU A 141 10.21 1.07 14.66
N GLN A 142 11.37 0.75 15.19
CA GLN A 142 12.17 -0.42 14.83
C GLN A 142 12.47 -1.24 16.09
N ILE A 143 12.34 -2.57 15.98
CA ILE A 143 12.82 -3.49 17.00
C ILE A 143 14.29 -3.75 16.69
N ILE A 144 15.18 -3.38 17.61
CA ILE A 144 16.62 -3.62 17.51
C ILE A 144 17.10 -4.47 18.69
N ARG A 145 18.16 -5.24 18.51
CA ARG A 145 18.81 -5.96 19.62
C ARG A 145 19.81 -5.03 20.32
N LYS A 146 19.80 -5.03 21.65
CA LYS A 146 20.85 -4.43 22.49
C LYS A 146 21.22 -5.38 23.62
N ASN A 147 22.44 -5.25 24.13
CA ASN A 147 22.82 -5.88 25.39
C ASN A 147 22.08 -5.15 26.52
N ILE A 148 21.38 -5.92 27.35
CA ILE A 148 20.67 -5.45 28.54
C ILE A 148 21.38 -6.06 29.74
N THR A 149 21.85 -5.20 30.66
CA THR A 149 22.29 -5.63 31.98
C THR A 149 21.06 -5.98 32.79
N ASN A 150 20.89 -7.25 33.15
CA ASN A 150 19.79 -7.67 34.01
C ASN A 150 20.03 -7.12 35.42
N SER A 151 19.25 -6.11 35.83
CA SER A 151 19.47 -5.40 37.10
C SER A 151 19.38 -6.28 38.35
N LYS A 152 18.79 -7.49 38.23
CA LYS A 152 18.73 -8.49 39.30
C LYS A 152 19.84 -9.55 39.24
N ASN A 153 20.53 -9.71 38.10
CA ASN A 153 21.56 -10.74 37.89
C ASN A 153 22.76 -10.18 37.11
N LEU A 154 23.67 -9.52 37.83
CA LEU A 154 24.87 -8.85 37.31
C LEU A 154 25.90 -9.74 36.57
N ARG A 155 25.68 -11.06 36.48
CA ARG A 155 26.65 -12.03 35.94
C ARG A 155 26.44 -12.43 34.48
N HIS A 156 25.32 -12.05 33.85
CA HIS A 156 25.04 -12.38 32.45
C HIS A 156 24.53 -11.17 31.67
N GLN A 157 25.23 -10.82 30.57
CA GLN A 157 24.69 -9.91 29.56
C GLN A 157 23.64 -10.67 28.75
N ALA A 158 22.42 -10.15 28.69
CA ALA A 158 21.35 -10.71 27.86
C ALA A 158 21.18 -9.86 26.60
N LEU A 159 21.06 -10.49 25.43
CA LEU A 159 20.62 -9.82 24.21
C LEU A 159 19.09 -9.68 24.25
N GLY A 160 18.62 -8.46 24.46
CA GLY A 160 17.19 -8.14 24.50
C GLY A 160 16.74 -7.34 23.27
N ASN A 161 15.47 -7.51 22.92
CA ASN A 161 14.81 -6.65 21.94
C ASN A 161 14.42 -5.32 22.62
N THR A 162 14.77 -4.19 22.00
CA THR A 162 14.37 -2.85 22.43
C THR A 162 13.78 -2.06 21.26
N LEU A 163 12.97 -1.05 21.57
CA LEU A 163 12.34 -0.19 20.58
C LEU A 163 13.22 1.03 20.31
N LYS A 164 13.65 1.20 19.06
CA LYS A 164 14.20 2.47 18.55
C LYS A 164 13.07 3.25 17.90
N GLN A 165 12.79 4.44 18.41
CA GLN A 165 11.91 5.41 17.78
C GLN A 165 12.73 6.41 16.97
N ALA A 166 12.20 6.83 15.82
CA ALA A 166 12.68 7.98 15.06
C ALA A 166 11.48 8.89 14.74
N ASN A 167 11.62 10.18 15.03
CA ASN A 167 10.66 11.21 14.62
C ASN A 167 11.22 11.93 13.41
N TYR A 168 10.34 12.41 12.54
CA TYR A 168 10.70 13.09 11.29
C TYR A 168 10.10 14.49 11.33
N THR A 169 10.91 15.49 11.03
CA THR A 169 10.50 16.90 11.16
C THR A 169 10.48 17.65 9.83
N GLN A 170 11.08 17.08 8.78
CA GLN A 170 11.09 17.61 7.42
C GLN A 170 10.80 16.50 6.39
N GLU A 171 10.20 16.85 5.25
CA GLU A 171 9.77 15.90 4.20
C GLU A 171 10.90 15.02 3.67
N GLN A 172 12.09 15.57 3.39
CA GLN A 172 13.22 14.79 2.87
C GLN A 172 13.68 13.71 3.85
N GLN A 173 13.43 13.87 5.16
CA GLN A 173 13.73 12.84 6.15
C GLN A 173 12.70 11.68 6.06
N ALA A 174 11.44 11.99 5.75
CA ALA A 174 10.34 11.04 5.62
C ALA A 174 10.17 10.46 4.20
N ALA A 175 11.02 10.86 3.26
CA ALA A 175 11.12 10.33 1.91
C ALA A 175 12.05 9.10 1.86
N PHE A 176 11.45 7.91 1.88
CA PHE A 176 12.17 6.63 1.84
C PHE A 176 12.36 6.17 0.39
N TYR A 177 13.59 5.87 0.00
CA TYR A 177 13.94 5.41 -1.35
C TYR A 177 13.93 3.89 -1.46
N PHE A 178 13.58 3.36 -2.65
CA PHE A 178 13.79 1.95 -2.97
C PHE A 178 15.29 1.58 -2.85
N GLY A 179 15.58 0.30 -2.56
CA GLY A 179 16.92 -0.18 -2.23
C GLY A 179 17.38 0.11 -0.81
N LYS A 180 16.64 0.90 -0.01
CA LYS A 180 16.88 1.08 1.44
C LYS A 180 15.81 0.34 2.27
N PRO A 181 16.14 -0.22 3.46
CA PRO A 181 15.15 -0.86 4.31
C PRO A 181 14.09 0.13 4.82
N LEU A 182 12.82 -0.11 4.49
CA LEU A 182 11.68 0.64 5.03
C LEU A 182 11.41 0.21 6.49
N PRO A 183 11.23 1.15 7.45
CA PRO A 183 10.93 0.79 8.84
C PRO A 183 9.61 0.02 8.98
N ASN A 184 9.61 -1.05 9.79
CA ASN A 184 8.46 -1.94 9.93
C ASN A 184 7.18 -1.25 10.45
N TYR A 185 7.31 -0.25 11.32
CA TYR A 185 6.19 0.48 11.90
C TYR A 185 6.26 1.94 11.43
N LEU A 186 5.38 2.29 10.50
CA LEU A 186 5.17 3.64 9.98
C LEU A 186 3.94 4.20 10.70
N ILE A 187 4.07 5.26 11.49
CA ILE A 187 3.01 5.69 12.42
C ILE A 187 2.70 7.17 12.21
N PHE A 188 1.43 7.45 12.01
CA PHE A 188 0.83 8.78 12.02
C PHE A 188 0.09 8.96 13.34
N SER A 189 0.28 10.11 13.99
CA SER A 189 -0.36 10.36 15.28
C SER A 189 -0.59 11.84 15.53
N ASN A 190 -1.72 12.16 16.15
CA ASN A 190 -2.02 13.47 16.69
C ASN A 190 -1.63 13.51 18.18
N LEU A 191 -0.87 14.54 18.57
CA LEU A 191 -0.34 14.69 19.93
C LEU A 191 -1.26 15.53 20.83
N HIS A 192 -2.19 16.28 20.24
CA HIS A 192 -3.12 17.17 20.94
C HIS A 192 -4.37 16.44 21.45
N THR A 193 -4.74 15.32 20.83
CA THR A 193 -5.86 14.48 21.28
C THR A 193 -5.39 13.33 22.17
N THR A 194 -5.76 13.37 23.45
CA THR A 194 -5.59 12.24 24.39
C THR A 194 -6.93 11.69 24.82
N HIS A 195 -7.09 10.38 24.73
CA HIS A 195 -8.25 9.66 25.25
C HIS A 195 -8.05 9.21 26.71
N GLY A 196 -9.11 8.72 27.37
CA GLY A 196 -9.21 8.50 28.82
C GLY A 196 -8.20 7.54 29.51
N MET A 197 -7.21 7.01 28.80
CA MET A 197 -6.07 6.26 29.37
C MET A 197 -4.71 6.92 29.07
N GLY A 198 -4.69 8.21 28.70
CA GLY A 198 -3.47 8.94 28.33
C GLY A 198 -2.85 8.49 27.00
N HIS A 199 -3.50 7.58 26.28
CA HIS A 199 -3.08 7.16 24.95
C HIS A 199 -3.42 8.22 23.90
N ARG A 200 -2.44 8.49 23.04
CA ARG A 200 -2.53 9.38 21.88
C ARG A 200 -3.12 8.62 20.69
N SER A 201 -3.95 9.29 19.91
CA SER A 201 -4.53 8.74 18.69
C SER A 201 -3.45 8.45 17.65
N ARG A 202 -3.35 7.19 17.20
CA ARG A 202 -2.39 6.79 16.15
C ARG A 202 -2.97 5.78 15.18
N TYR A 203 -2.59 5.90 13.92
CA TYR A 203 -2.71 4.84 12.91
C TYR A 203 -1.33 4.38 12.46
N ARG A 204 -1.20 3.07 12.22
CA ARG A 204 -0.04 2.48 11.55
C ARG A 204 -0.37 2.22 10.09
N LEU A 205 0.46 2.75 9.20
CA LEU A 205 0.55 2.33 7.80
C LEU A 205 1.46 1.09 7.69
N LYS A 206 1.05 0.13 6.85
CA LYS A 206 1.88 -1.00 6.43
C LYS A 206 1.64 -1.26 4.94
N THR A 207 2.66 -1.07 4.12
CA THR A 207 2.62 -1.42 2.70
C THR A 207 2.80 -2.92 2.50
N TYR A 208 2.20 -3.42 1.42
CA TYR A 208 2.28 -4.79 0.92
C TYR A 208 2.71 -4.71 -0.54
N SER A 209 4.03 -4.77 -0.74
CA SER A 209 4.70 -4.66 -2.04
C SER A 209 5.63 -5.85 -2.19
N LYS A 210 5.78 -6.36 -3.43
CA LYS A 210 6.76 -7.39 -3.78
C LYS A 210 8.02 -6.82 -4.40
N ILE A 211 8.05 -5.51 -4.67
CA ILE A 211 9.23 -4.80 -5.16
C ILE A 211 9.98 -4.13 -4.00
N HIS A 212 11.30 -4.36 -3.97
CA HIS A 212 12.23 -3.78 -2.98
C HIS A 212 13.27 -2.87 -3.62
N GLN A 213 13.47 -3.01 -4.93
CA GLN A 213 14.31 -2.15 -5.76
C GLN A 213 13.63 -2.02 -7.12
N VAL A 214 13.37 -0.79 -7.55
CA VAL A 214 13.06 -0.52 -8.95
C VAL A 214 14.42 -0.32 -9.64
N PRO A 215 14.84 -1.18 -10.59
CA PRO A 215 16.06 -0.94 -11.35
C PRO A 215 15.83 0.27 -12.23
N LEU A 216 16.40 1.40 -11.78
CA LEU A 216 16.43 2.73 -12.39
C LEU A 216 17.42 2.91 -13.57
N PRO A 217 17.21 2.48 -14.85
CA PRO A 217 18.19 2.76 -15.90
C PRO A 217 18.36 4.26 -16.11
N GLY A 218 19.56 4.70 -16.50
CA GLY A 218 19.99 6.10 -16.38
C GLY A 218 19.14 7.17 -17.09
N TRP A 219 18.28 6.80 -18.04
CA TRP A 219 17.29 7.70 -18.66
C TRP A 219 16.08 8.01 -17.76
N GLN A 220 15.95 7.38 -16.59
CA GLN A 220 14.84 7.56 -15.65
C GLN A 220 15.05 8.73 -14.67
N LYS A 221 15.64 9.81 -15.19
CA LYS A 221 15.31 11.18 -14.76
C LYS A 221 13.94 11.65 -15.28
N LYS A 222 13.13 10.79 -15.92
CA LYS A 222 11.75 11.08 -16.33
C LYS A 222 10.93 11.61 -15.15
N GLN A 223 10.70 12.91 -15.17
CA GLN A 223 9.99 13.64 -14.13
C GLN A 223 8.55 13.12 -13.96
N GLY A 224 7.91 12.66 -15.04
CA GLY A 224 6.51 12.21 -15.04
C GLY A 224 6.23 10.94 -14.22
N VAL A 225 7.26 10.27 -13.72
CA VAL A 225 7.15 9.07 -12.87
C VAL A 225 8.07 9.13 -11.65
N SER A 226 8.47 10.32 -11.18
CA SER A 226 9.42 10.44 -10.06
C SER A 226 8.96 9.77 -8.76
N TRP A 227 7.65 9.65 -8.53
CA TRP A 227 7.06 8.88 -7.43
C TRP A 227 7.53 7.43 -7.35
N THR A 228 7.90 6.81 -8.48
CA THR A 228 8.42 5.44 -8.53
C THR A 228 9.74 5.24 -7.78
N ARG A 229 10.42 6.31 -7.35
CA ARG A 229 11.62 6.27 -6.51
C ARG A 229 11.32 5.90 -5.05
N TYR A 230 10.09 6.12 -4.60
CA TYR A 230 9.71 6.12 -3.19
C TYR A 230 8.69 5.02 -2.85
N PRO A 231 9.05 3.94 -2.11
CA PRO A 231 8.07 3.08 -1.45
C PRO A 231 7.16 3.86 -0.49
N LEU A 232 7.68 4.94 0.11
CA LEU A 232 6.92 5.87 0.95
C LEU A 232 7.58 7.25 0.91
N ALA A 233 6.79 8.30 0.75
CA ALA A 233 7.12 9.66 1.16
C ALA A 233 5.99 10.26 2.00
N VAL A 234 6.29 11.28 2.80
CA VAL A 234 5.31 12.04 3.58
C VAL A 234 5.56 13.53 3.34
N THR A 235 4.52 14.24 2.90
CA THR A 235 4.56 15.69 2.62
C THR A 235 3.57 16.44 3.51
N GLU A 236 3.75 17.75 3.66
CA GLU A 236 2.66 18.61 4.12
C GLU A 236 1.51 18.61 3.08
N TYR A 237 0.26 18.76 3.52
CA TYR A 237 -0.87 18.96 2.62
C TYR A 237 -0.75 20.32 1.91
N GLN A 238 -0.87 20.33 0.59
CA GLN A 238 -1.02 21.55 -0.20
C GLN A 238 -2.15 21.42 -1.24
N ASP A 239 -2.94 22.48 -1.40
CA ASP A 239 -4.06 22.55 -2.37
C ASP A 239 -3.60 22.39 -3.84
N SER A 240 -2.35 22.75 -4.13
CA SER A 240 -1.66 22.60 -5.41
C SER A 240 -1.17 21.17 -5.68
N GLU A 241 -0.94 20.37 -4.64
CA GLU A 241 -0.27 19.06 -4.71
C GLU A 241 -1.27 17.91 -4.60
N LYS A 242 -2.44 18.06 -5.25
CA LYS A 242 -3.55 17.10 -5.15
C LYS A 242 -3.25 15.75 -5.79
N CYS A 243 -2.57 15.75 -6.94
CA CYS A 243 -2.23 14.55 -7.70
C CYS A 243 -0.72 14.42 -7.85
N SER A 244 -0.19 13.19 -7.78
CA SER A 244 1.23 12.87 -8.01
C SER A 244 1.58 12.55 -9.47
N SER A 245 0.60 12.67 -10.36
CA SER A 245 0.69 12.44 -11.80
C SER A 245 -0.45 13.17 -12.52
N SER A 246 -0.47 13.12 -13.86
CA SER A 246 -1.49 13.75 -14.70
C SER A 246 -1.78 12.91 -15.93
N ILE A 247 -2.95 13.10 -16.56
CA ILE A 247 -3.32 12.46 -17.84
C ILE A 247 -2.32 12.78 -18.96
N TYR A 248 -1.65 13.93 -18.88
CA TYR A 248 -0.66 14.36 -19.87
C TYR A 248 0.72 13.70 -19.70
N SER A 249 1.04 13.18 -18.50
CA SER A 249 2.35 12.59 -18.17
C SER A 249 2.67 11.34 -18.98
N GLN A 250 1.67 10.66 -19.55
CA GLN A 250 1.87 9.48 -20.40
C GLN A 250 2.53 9.83 -21.75
N ASN A 251 2.14 10.96 -22.35
CA ASN A 251 2.59 11.36 -23.69
C ASN A 251 3.77 12.35 -23.63
N ASN A 252 3.93 13.09 -22.53
CA ASN A 252 5.16 13.85 -22.24
C ASN A 252 5.70 13.51 -20.83
N PRO A 253 6.37 12.35 -20.65
CA PRO A 253 6.96 11.98 -19.36
C PRO A 253 8.31 12.65 -19.06
N TRP A 254 8.85 13.43 -20.00
CA TRP A 254 10.12 14.15 -19.85
C TRP A 254 9.94 15.53 -19.23
N ASP A 255 8.86 16.23 -19.62
CA ASP A 255 8.46 17.55 -19.12
C ASP A 255 6.95 17.51 -18.79
N PRO A 256 6.57 16.81 -17.70
CA PRO A 256 5.16 16.65 -17.31
C PRO A 256 4.64 17.91 -16.59
N PRO A 257 3.31 18.11 -16.53
CA PRO A 257 2.73 19.19 -15.71
C PRO A 257 2.78 18.91 -14.20
N VAL A 258 3.21 17.71 -13.77
CA VAL A 258 3.32 17.30 -12.37
C VAL A 258 4.59 16.48 -12.18
N VAL A 259 5.45 16.94 -11.27
CA VAL A 259 6.67 16.25 -10.84
C VAL A 259 6.57 15.98 -9.34
N PHE A 260 6.32 14.74 -8.95
CA PHE A 260 6.15 14.38 -7.54
C PHE A 260 7.40 14.61 -6.67
N GLU A 261 8.59 14.70 -7.28
CA GLU A 261 9.82 14.99 -6.55
C GLU A 261 9.79 16.41 -5.94
N ASP A 262 9.14 17.35 -6.61
CA ASP A 262 9.14 18.77 -6.24
C ASP A 262 8.40 18.98 -4.90
N PHE A 263 7.37 18.17 -4.64
CA PHE A 263 6.64 18.13 -3.36
C PHE A 263 7.57 17.80 -2.18
N ILE A 264 8.67 17.08 -2.42
CA ILE A 264 9.66 16.68 -1.40
C ILE A 264 10.85 17.64 -1.37
N GLN A 265 11.19 18.27 -2.50
CA GLN A 265 12.34 19.19 -2.59
C GLN A 265 12.13 20.47 -1.78
N ASN A 266 10.88 20.94 -1.67
CA ASN A 266 10.51 22.07 -0.80
C ASN A 266 10.92 21.85 0.67
N ASN A 267 10.98 20.59 1.11
CA ASN A 267 11.48 20.16 2.42
C ASN A 267 10.81 20.92 3.58
N THR A 268 9.49 21.02 3.50
CA THR A 268 8.64 21.70 4.47
C THR A 268 8.65 20.97 5.82
N ASN A 269 8.22 21.68 6.87
CA ASN A 269 8.13 21.11 8.20
C ASN A 269 6.87 20.26 8.35
N ILE A 270 7.02 19.02 8.80
CA ILE A 270 5.95 18.02 8.96
C ILE A 270 5.62 17.73 10.45
N GLU A 271 5.86 18.68 11.36
CA GLU A 271 5.50 18.54 12.78
C GLU A 271 4.18 19.24 13.11
N ASP A 272 3.20 18.48 13.61
CA ASP A 272 1.84 18.94 13.94
C ASP A 272 1.15 19.64 12.76
N LYS A 273 1.44 19.17 11.54
CA LYS A 273 0.84 19.61 10.27
C LYS A 273 -0.18 18.62 9.74
N ASP A 274 -0.92 19.05 8.74
CA ASP A 274 -1.71 18.18 7.87
C ASP A 274 -0.75 17.37 6.97
N LEU A 275 -0.86 16.03 6.97
CA LEU A 275 0.15 15.12 6.40
C LEU A 275 -0.43 14.16 5.38
N VAL A 276 0.13 14.21 4.17
CA VAL A 276 -0.19 13.27 3.09
C VAL A 276 0.89 12.20 3.00
N ALA A 277 0.50 10.93 3.13
CA ALA A 277 1.38 9.80 2.89
C ALA A 277 1.24 9.29 1.46
N TRP A 278 2.35 9.17 0.75
CA TRP A 278 2.42 8.77 -0.65
C TRP A 278 3.11 7.42 -0.76
N ALA A 279 2.38 6.37 -1.15
CA ALA A 279 2.86 4.99 -1.08
C ALA A 279 2.94 4.33 -2.46
N THR A 280 4.16 3.95 -2.88
CA THR A 280 4.37 3.13 -4.08
C THR A 280 4.43 1.66 -3.73
N VAL A 281 3.61 0.85 -4.39
CA VAL A 281 3.59 -0.61 -4.23
C VAL A 281 3.55 -1.29 -5.59
N GLY A 282 4.12 -2.48 -5.69
CA GLY A 282 4.23 -3.15 -6.99
C GLY A 282 4.88 -4.52 -6.95
N PHE A 283 4.99 -5.13 -8.12
CA PHE A 283 5.58 -6.44 -8.32
C PHE A 283 6.18 -6.54 -9.73
N HIS A 284 7.23 -7.34 -9.86
CA HIS A 284 7.74 -7.76 -11.17
C HIS A 284 6.86 -8.87 -11.72
N ASN A 285 6.51 -8.78 -13.00
CA ASN A 285 5.79 -9.79 -13.74
C ASN A 285 6.71 -10.41 -14.80
N MET A 286 6.92 -11.71 -14.69
CA MET A 286 7.53 -12.55 -15.73
C MET A 286 6.44 -13.53 -16.18
N PRO A 287 5.70 -13.23 -17.25
CA PRO A 287 4.61 -14.09 -17.70
C PRO A 287 5.09 -15.50 -18.01
N ARG A 288 4.38 -16.51 -17.51
CA ARG A 288 4.72 -17.93 -17.71
C ARG A 288 3.71 -18.60 -18.63
N SER A 289 3.94 -19.87 -18.98
CA SER A 289 3.00 -20.68 -19.77
C SER A 289 1.65 -20.86 -19.06
N GLU A 290 1.59 -20.85 -17.72
CA GLU A 290 0.33 -20.86 -16.96
C GLU A 290 -0.46 -19.56 -17.12
N ALA A 291 0.20 -18.46 -17.50
CA ALA A 291 -0.40 -17.16 -17.81
C ALA A 291 -0.60 -16.95 -19.33
N SER A 292 -0.45 -18.00 -20.15
CA SER A 292 -0.59 -17.95 -21.62
C SER A 292 -1.97 -17.52 -22.12
N THR A 293 -3.00 -17.65 -21.27
CA THR A 293 -4.38 -17.24 -21.59
C THR A 293 -4.90 -16.11 -20.71
N ASN A 294 -4.51 -16.02 -19.44
CA ASN A 294 -4.78 -14.89 -18.54
C ASN A 294 -3.84 -14.93 -17.32
N MET A 295 -3.41 -13.77 -16.84
CA MET A 295 -2.73 -13.64 -15.56
C MET A 295 -3.71 -13.83 -14.39
N THR A 296 -3.31 -14.54 -13.33
CA THR A 296 -4.20 -14.86 -12.20
C THR A 296 -4.01 -13.91 -11.00
N THR A 297 -5.08 -13.63 -10.28
CA THR A 297 -5.11 -12.66 -9.17
C THR A 297 -4.44 -13.05 -7.84
N PRO A 298 -4.23 -14.35 -7.46
CA PRO A 298 -3.66 -14.69 -6.15
C PRO A 298 -2.23 -14.19 -5.95
N GLU A 299 -1.35 -14.39 -6.95
CA GLU A 299 0.04 -13.94 -6.87
C GLU A 299 0.21 -12.46 -7.25
N ASN A 300 -0.73 -11.86 -7.97
CA ASN A 300 -0.60 -10.52 -8.54
C ASN A 300 -1.39 -9.47 -7.75
N SER A 301 -1.19 -9.44 -6.42
CA SER A 301 -1.85 -8.49 -5.51
C SER A 301 -0.85 -7.67 -4.67
N VAL A 302 -1.11 -6.37 -4.56
CA VAL A 302 -0.33 -5.38 -3.81
C VAL A 302 -1.23 -4.30 -3.22
N GLY A 303 -0.75 -3.54 -2.23
CA GLY A 303 -1.56 -2.51 -1.57
C GLY A 303 -1.01 -2.06 -0.24
N PHE A 304 -1.87 -1.59 0.66
CA PHE A 304 -1.49 -1.21 2.01
C PHE A 304 -2.60 -1.51 3.02
N VAL A 305 -2.24 -1.57 4.30
CA VAL A 305 -3.16 -1.63 5.43
C VAL A 305 -2.92 -0.42 6.32
N LEU A 306 -3.99 0.28 6.66
CA LEU A 306 -4.07 1.21 7.78
C LEU A 306 -4.73 0.49 8.94
N ARG A 307 -4.19 0.65 10.14
CA ARG A 307 -4.78 0.06 11.35
C ARG A 307 -4.64 0.99 12.57
N PRO A 308 -5.61 0.99 13.50
CA PRO A 308 -5.45 1.57 14.81
C PRO A 308 -4.15 1.11 15.50
N PHE A 309 -3.48 2.03 16.20
CA PHE A 309 -2.28 1.71 16.98
C PHE A 309 -2.32 2.47 18.32
N ASN A 310 -2.80 1.79 19.35
CA ASN A 310 -3.05 2.33 20.70
C ASN A 310 -4.21 3.37 20.77
N LEU A 311 -5.21 3.25 19.91
CA LEU A 311 -6.52 3.90 20.12
C LEU A 311 -7.33 3.10 21.16
N PRO A 312 -7.77 3.69 22.27
CA PRO A 312 -8.66 3.02 23.22
C PRO A 312 -10.11 3.04 22.71
N GLY A 313 -10.87 1.97 22.96
CA GLY A 313 -12.24 1.80 22.46
C GLY A 313 -12.38 0.69 21.39
N PHE A 314 -11.27 0.08 20.99
CA PHE A 314 -11.20 -1.25 20.38
C PHE A 314 -10.60 -2.25 21.37
#